data_AF-A0A1I0Y8R2-F1
#
_entry.id   AF-A0A1I0Y8R2-F1
#
_cell.length_a   1.000
_cell.length_b   1.000
_cell.length_c   1.000
_cell.angle_alpha   90.00
_cell.angle_beta   90.00
_cell.angle_gamma   90.00
#
_symmetry.space_group_name_H-M   'P 1'
#
loop_
_entity.id
_entity.type
_entity.pdbx_description
1 polymer ?
#
loop_
_entity_poly.entity_id
_entity_poly.type
_entity_poly.pdbx_seq_one_letter_code
_entity_poly.pdbx_strand_id
1 'polypeptide(L)'
;MFQLSAVDVEGVATALADQTDYEHRWLIDPRTGEVAFWTSDTGIDGENPVEIDELDLIAIDPLPSYVWFQDMADFAEGISDREAGQRLSHALRGRGPFRRFKNELYEHDPELISAWHNLRDVRAQRRAVEWLRDQGLIEDTAEEEFSTDHPDPDLP
;
A
#
# COMPACT_ATOMS: atom_id res chain seq x y z
N MET A 1 -10.83 -3.28 -19.80
CA MET A 1 -9.43 -3.33 -19.35
C MET A 1 -8.79 -1.99 -19.67
N PHE A 2 -8.20 -1.36 -18.67
CA PHE A 2 -7.62 -0.03 -18.76
C PHE A 2 -6.13 -0.11 -19.08
N GLN A 3 -5.62 0.96 -19.70
CA GLN A 3 -4.19 1.23 -19.62
C GLN A 3 -3.86 1.62 -18.18
N LEU A 4 -2.71 1.17 -17.67
CA LEU A 4 -2.31 1.41 -16.29
C LEU A 4 -2.23 2.91 -15.94
N SER A 5 -1.86 3.76 -16.91
CA SER A 5 -1.79 5.22 -16.75
C SER A 5 -3.14 5.91 -16.54
N ALA A 6 -4.26 5.21 -16.76
CA ALA A 6 -5.61 5.73 -16.58
C ALA A 6 -6.24 5.30 -15.24
N VAL A 7 -5.55 4.47 -14.46
CA VAL A 7 -6.03 3.94 -13.18
C VAL A 7 -5.29 4.64 -12.03
N ASP A 8 -6.01 4.91 -10.94
CA ASP A 8 -5.41 5.48 -9.74
C ASP A 8 -4.66 4.41 -8.91
N VAL A 9 -3.46 4.03 -9.38
CA VAL A 9 -2.61 3.04 -8.72
C VAL A 9 -2.22 3.47 -7.30
N GLU A 10 -1.99 4.77 -7.07
CA GLU A 10 -1.63 5.30 -5.75
C GLU A 10 -2.82 5.23 -4.78
N GLY A 11 -4.02 5.55 -5.26
CA GLY A 11 -5.26 5.38 -4.49
C GLY A 11 -5.49 3.92 -4.10
N VAL A 12 -5.29 2.98 -5.03
CA VAL A 12 -5.41 1.53 -4.73
C VAL A 12 -4.34 1.10 -3.72
N ALA A 13 -3.09 1.54 -3.88
CA ALA A 13 -2.02 1.23 -2.94
C ALA A 13 -2.33 1.76 -1.53
N THR A 14 -2.92 2.95 -1.44
CA THR A 14 -3.37 3.56 -0.18
C THR A 14 -4.48 2.72 0.46
N ALA A 15 -5.49 2.34 -0.33
CA ALA A 15 -6.61 1.52 0.13
C ALA A 15 -6.15 0.15 0.66
N LEU A 16 -5.24 -0.54 -0.06
CA LEU A 16 -4.68 -1.81 0.36
C LEU A 16 -3.87 -1.70 1.67
N ALA A 17 -3.30 -0.53 1.97
CA ALA A 17 -2.51 -0.29 3.17
C ALA A 17 -3.34 0.21 4.36
N ASP A 18 -4.61 0.54 4.16
CA ASP A 18 -5.45 1.13 5.19
C ASP A 18 -5.93 0.09 6.21
N GLN A 19 -5.26 0.02 7.35
CA GLN A 19 -5.58 -0.91 8.44
C GLN A 19 -6.57 -0.35 9.46
N THR A 20 -7.25 0.76 9.14
CA THR A 20 -8.21 1.35 10.08
C THR A 20 -9.51 0.54 10.15
N ASP A 21 -10.08 0.44 11.35
CA ASP A 21 -11.28 -0.35 11.67
C ASP A 21 -12.54 0.54 11.71
N TYR A 22 -12.50 1.69 11.05
CA TYR A 22 -13.67 2.57 10.91
C TYR A 22 -14.65 1.97 9.89
N GLU A 23 -15.93 2.36 9.96
CA GLU A 23 -16.97 1.97 9.01
C GLU A 23 -16.82 2.68 7.64
N HIS A 24 -15.59 2.79 7.15
CA HIS A 24 -15.32 3.26 5.80
C HIS A 24 -14.80 2.14 4.91
N ARG A 25 -15.04 2.30 3.62
CA ARG A 25 -14.61 1.35 2.59
C ARG A 25 -14.00 2.12 1.44
N TRP A 26 -12.89 1.61 0.94
CA TRP A 26 -12.31 2.06 -0.31
C TRP A 26 -12.95 1.28 -1.45
N LEU A 27 -13.38 1.99 -2.48
CA LEU A 27 -14.06 1.45 -3.64
C LEU A 27 -13.32 1.89 -4.90
N ILE A 28 -13.42 1.12 -5.98
CA ILE A 28 -12.96 1.54 -7.32
C ILE A 28 -14.08 1.39 -8.33
N ASP A 29 -14.23 2.38 -9.21
CA ASP A 29 -15.15 2.30 -10.33
C ASP A 29 -14.53 1.47 -11.46
N PRO A 30 -15.08 0.29 -11.80
CA PRO A 30 -14.53 -0.57 -12.85
C PRO A 30 -14.69 0.00 -14.26
N ARG A 31 -15.35 1.15 -14.42
CA ARG A 31 -15.56 1.86 -15.70
C ARG A 31 -14.60 3.03 -15.89
N THR A 32 -14.08 3.60 -14.81
CA THR A 32 -13.16 4.75 -14.87
C THR A 32 -11.77 4.45 -14.30
N GLY A 33 -11.64 3.47 -13.40
CA GLY A 33 -10.40 3.22 -12.67
C GLY A 33 -10.15 4.20 -11.51
N GLU A 34 -11.13 5.04 -11.17
CA GLU A 34 -11.03 6.00 -10.08
C GLU A 34 -11.38 5.36 -8.73
N VAL A 35 -10.60 5.70 -7.71
CA VAL A 35 -10.82 5.26 -6.33
C VAL A 35 -11.75 6.25 -5.63
N ALA A 36 -12.69 5.71 -4.86
CA ALA A 36 -13.65 6.47 -4.07
C ALA A 36 -13.64 6.02 -2.61
N PHE A 37 -14.01 6.94 -1.73
CA PHE A 37 -14.11 6.71 -0.29
C PHE A 37 -15.59 6.68 0.09
N TRP A 38 -16.04 5.61 0.71
CA TRP A 38 -17.42 5.43 1.17
C TRP A 38 -17.47 5.34 2.69
N THR A 39 -18.51 5.92 3.29
CA THR A 39 -18.86 5.71 4.71
C THR A 39 -20.34 5.40 4.87
N SER A 40 -20.70 4.72 5.96
CA SER A 40 -22.11 4.40 6.29
C SER A 40 -22.98 5.66 6.49
N ASP A 41 -22.41 6.71 7.09
CA ASP A 41 -23.15 7.92 7.46
C ASP A 41 -23.37 8.89 6.29
N THR A 42 -22.48 8.90 5.29
CA THR A 42 -22.49 9.93 4.24
C THR A 42 -22.38 9.37 2.82
N GLY A 43 -22.33 8.05 2.66
CA GLY A 43 -22.19 7.41 1.36
C GLY A 43 -20.86 7.73 0.68
N ILE A 44 -20.90 7.86 -0.65
CA ILE A 44 -19.73 8.11 -1.51
C ILE A 44 -19.54 9.59 -1.86
N ASP A 45 -20.61 10.38 -1.80
CA ASP A 45 -20.58 11.82 -2.12
C ASP A 45 -20.38 12.71 -0.89
N GLY A 46 -20.38 12.11 0.31
CA GLY A 46 -20.19 12.82 1.57
C GLY A 46 -21.45 13.50 2.09
N GLU A 47 -22.61 13.31 1.44
CA GLU A 47 -23.86 13.96 1.79
C GLU A 47 -25.05 12.99 1.89
N ASN A 48 -25.08 11.96 1.04
CA ASN A 48 -26.23 11.08 0.87
C ASN A 48 -25.86 9.63 1.24
N PRO A 49 -26.38 9.09 2.36
CA PRO A 49 -26.20 7.69 2.70
C PRO A 49 -26.70 6.78 1.57
N VAL A 50 -25.86 5.83 1.19
CA VAL A 50 -26.18 4.79 0.20
C VAL A 50 -25.56 3.49 0.68
N GLU A 51 -26.31 2.39 0.58
CA GLU A 51 -25.79 1.08 0.93
C GLU A 51 -24.72 0.67 -0.08
N ILE A 52 -23.63 0.08 0.41
CA ILE A 52 -22.49 -0.32 -0.43
C ILE A 52 -22.90 -1.30 -1.54
N ASP A 53 -23.88 -2.17 -1.26
CA ASP A 53 -24.41 -3.17 -2.20
C ASP A 53 -25.27 -2.56 -3.32
N GLU A 54 -25.67 -1.28 -3.20
CA GLU A 54 -26.37 -0.53 -4.26
C GLU A 54 -25.40 0.14 -5.24
N LEU A 55 -24.10 0.11 -4.96
CA LEU A 55 -23.06 0.68 -5.80
C LEU A 55 -22.47 -0.39 -6.73
N ASP A 56 -22.41 -0.09 -8.03
CA ASP A 56 -21.71 -0.91 -9.03
C ASP A 56 -20.17 -0.69 -8.96
N LEU A 57 -19.60 -0.73 -7.75
CA LEU A 57 -18.19 -0.48 -7.47
C LEU A 57 -17.53 -1.70 -6.81
N ILE A 58 -16.23 -1.85 -6.99
CA ILE A 58 -15.46 -2.97 -6.41
C ILE A 58 -14.83 -2.50 -5.10
N ALA A 59 -15.04 -3.23 -4.01
CA ALA A 59 -14.39 -2.94 -2.74
C ALA A 59 -12.92 -3.35 -2.75
N ILE A 60 -12.06 -2.48 -2.22
CA ILE A 60 -10.64 -2.74 -2.04
C ILE A 60 -10.40 -3.12 -0.57
N ASP A 61 -10.32 -4.42 -0.31
CA ASP A 61 -10.03 -4.91 1.04
C ASP A 61 -8.55 -4.70 1.39
N PRO A 62 -8.24 -4.20 2.61
CA PRO A 62 -6.87 -4.04 3.05
C PRO A 62 -6.11 -5.36 3.04
N LEU A 63 -4.85 -5.32 2.60
CA LEU A 63 -3.97 -6.47 2.73
C LEU A 63 -3.68 -6.76 4.21
N PRO A 64 -3.48 -8.04 4.57
CA PRO A 64 -3.11 -8.39 5.93
C PRO A 64 -1.87 -7.62 6.41
N SER A 65 -1.92 -7.06 7.63
CA SER A 65 -0.81 -6.30 8.22
C SER A 65 0.56 -7.00 8.16
N TYR A 66 0.61 -8.34 8.17
CA TYR A 66 1.89 -9.06 8.09
C TYR A 66 2.66 -8.80 6.77
N VAL A 67 1.96 -8.47 5.68
CA VAL A 67 2.58 -8.13 4.39
C VAL A 67 3.40 -6.85 4.53
N TRP A 68 2.81 -5.82 5.14
CA TRP A 68 3.47 -4.54 5.41
C TRP A 68 4.55 -4.64 6.49
N PHE A 69 4.38 -5.57 7.44
CA PHE A 69 5.42 -5.89 8.42
C PHE A 69 6.65 -6.51 7.74
N GLN A 70 6.45 -7.39 6.75
CA GLN A 70 7.55 -8.03 6.04
C GLN A 70 8.40 -7.01 5.30
N ASP A 71 7.82 -5.96 4.72
CA ASP A 71 8.59 -4.87 4.09
C ASP A 71 9.54 -4.18 5.08
N MET A 72 9.09 -3.95 6.31
CA MET A 72 9.94 -3.38 7.36
C MET A 72 11.08 -4.33 7.76
N ALA A 73 10.79 -5.64 7.81
CA ALA A 73 11.78 -6.66 8.15
C ALA A 73 12.83 -6.80 7.04
N ASP A 74 12.41 -6.87 5.78
CA ASP A 74 13.29 -6.94 4.61
C ASP A 74 14.18 -5.69 4.52
N PHE A 75 13.61 -4.51 4.77
CA PHE A 75 14.40 -3.27 4.81
C PHE A 75 15.46 -3.32 5.90
N ALA A 76 15.08 -3.71 7.13
CA ALA A 76 16.01 -3.79 8.25
C ALA A 76 17.14 -4.82 8.04
N GLU A 77 16.85 -5.93 7.35
CA GLU A 77 17.83 -6.97 7.01
C GLU A 77 18.73 -6.57 5.83
N GLY A 78 18.19 -5.83 4.87
CA GLY A 78 18.88 -5.48 3.62
C GLY A 78 19.81 -4.26 3.69
N ILE A 79 19.78 -3.48 4.78
CA ILE A 79 20.71 -2.35 4.99
C ILE A 79 22.14 -2.86 5.23
N SER A 80 23.10 -2.25 4.55
CA SER A 80 24.52 -2.58 4.67
C SER A 80 25.12 -2.18 6.02
N ASP A 81 24.66 -1.07 6.60
CA ASP A 81 25.00 -0.68 7.97
C ASP A 81 24.39 -1.66 8.98
N ARG A 82 25.25 -2.53 9.51
CA ARG A 82 24.86 -3.59 10.45
C ARG A 82 24.32 -3.06 11.77
N GLU A 83 24.76 -1.91 12.25
CA GLU A 83 24.24 -1.35 13.49
C GLU A 83 22.84 -0.78 13.29
N ALA A 84 22.63 -0.02 12.22
CA ALA A 84 21.31 0.51 11.85
C ALA A 84 20.30 -0.62 11.59
N GLY A 85 20.68 -1.60 10.75
CA GLY A 85 19.83 -2.76 10.47
C GLY A 85 19.47 -3.57 11.73
N GLN A 86 20.40 -3.73 12.67
CA GLN A 86 20.12 -4.39 13.95
C GLN A 86 19.17 -3.60 14.85
N ARG A 87 19.31 -2.27 14.93
CA ARG A 87 18.39 -1.42 15.69
C ARG A 87 16.97 -1.51 15.14
N LEU A 88 16.79 -1.35 13.83
CA LEU A 88 15.50 -1.47 13.16
C LEU A 88 14.89 -2.87 13.34
N SER A 89 15.68 -3.93 13.15
CA SER A 89 15.25 -5.31 13.38
C SER A 89 14.83 -5.56 14.83
N HIS A 90 15.50 -4.93 15.79
CA HIS A 90 15.13 -5.02 17.20
C HIS A 90 13.81 -4.27 17.47
N ALA A 91 13.61 -3.09 16.89
CA ALA A 91 12.39 -2.30 17.02
C ALA A 91 11.13 -3.05 16.55
N LEU A 92 11.27 -3.98 15.60
CA LEU A 92 10.18 -4.83 15.12
C LEU A 92 9.75 -5.93 16.11
N ARG A 93 10.46 -6.16 17.20
CA ARG A 93 10.13 -7.24 18.16
C ARG A 93 9.10 -6.79 19.20
N GLY A 94 8.02 -7.55 19.37
CA GLY A 94 7.01 -7.31 20.41
C GLY A 94 5.90 -6.33 19.99
N ARG A 95 5.12 -5.80 20.94
CA ARG A 95 3.86 -5.08 20.64
C ARG A 95 4.06 -3.72 19.97
N GLY A 96 3.33 -3.43 18.91
CA GLY A 96 3.41 -2.14 18.18
C GLY A 96 4.68 -1.99 17.32
N PRO A 97 5.03 -3.00 16.49
CA PRO A 97 6.25 -2.98 15.70
C PRO A 97 6.30 -1.83 14.69
N PHE A 98 5.20 -1.54 14.00
CA PHE A 98 5.11 -0.46 13.02
C PHE A 98 5.49 0.91 13.60
N ARG A 99 4.97 1.24 14.79
CA ARG A 99 5.28 2.52 15.44
C ARG A 99 6.74 2.56 15.88
N ARG A 100 7.24 1.49 16.50
CA ARG A 100 8.63 1.45 16.98
C ARG A 100 9.64 1.52 15.84
N PHE A 101 9.42 0.77 14.75
CA PHE A 101 10.28 0.84 13.57
C PHE A 101 10.35 2.26 13.02
N LYS A 102 9.20 2.93 12.84
CA LYS A 102 9.16 4.32 12.40
C LYS A 102 9.91 5.23 13.36
N ASN A 103 9.63 5.15 14.67
CA ASN A 103 10.32 5.98 15.65
C ASN A 103 11.84 5.79 15.60
N GLU A 104 12.31 4.53 15.56
CA GLU A 104 13.74 4.22 15.43
C GLU A 104 14.33 4.86 14.16
N LEU A 105 13.69 4.65 13.01
CA LEU A 105 14.11 5.21 11.73
C LEU A 105 14.16 6.74 11.73
N TYR A 106 13.10 7.40 12.20
CA TYR A 106 13.00 8.86 12.15
C TYR A 106 13.89 9.57 13.19
N GLU A 107 14.12 8.95 14.34
CA GLU A 107 14.90 9.55 15.43
C GLU A 107 16.40 9.24 15.34
N HIS A 108 16.77 8.07 14.82
CA HIS A 108 18.15 7.56 14.90
C HIS A 108 18.82 7.34 13.54
N ASP A 109 18.05 7.12 12.47
CA ASP A 109 18.60 6.81 11.14
C ASP A 109 17.94 7.66 10.03
N PRO A 110 17.92 9.02 10.14
CA PRO A 110 17.18 9.88 9.23
C PRO A 110 17.64 9.81 7.77
N GLU A 111 18.89 9.43 7.51
CA GLU A 111 19.43 9.18 6.18
C GLU A 111 18.75 8.00 5.47
N LEU A 112 18.20 7.05 6.22
CA LEU A 112 17.52 5.87 5.68
C LEU A 112 16.04 6.13 5.35
N ILE A 113 15.47 7.25 5.80
CA ILE A 113 14.05 7.60 5.59
C ILE A 113 13.69 7.57 4.10
N SER A 114 14.52 8.18 3.26
CA SER A 114 14.22 8.26 1.81
C SER A 114 14.29 6.87 1.16
N ALA A 115 15.24 6.03 1.55
CA ALA A 115 15.34 4.65 1.06
C ALA A 115 14.15 3.80 1.51
N TRP A 116 13.73 3.95 2.77
CA TRP A 116 12.53 3.29 3.30
C TRP A 116 11.26 3.69 2.54
N HIS A 117 11.04 4.99 2.33
CA HIS A 117 9.88 5.46 1.56
C HIS A 117 9.89 4.92 0.14
N ASN A 118 11.03 4.96 -0.55
CA ASN A 118 11.15 4.43 -1.90
C ASN A 118 10.80 2.93 -1.98
N LEU A 119 11.37 2.09 -1.10
CA LEU A 119 11.04 0.66 -1.04
C LEU A 119 9.56 0.44 -0.76
N ARG A 120 9.02 1.11 0.26
CA ARG A 120 7.62 0.99 0.67
C ARG A 120 6.69 1.35 -0.48
N ASP A 121 6.93 2.48 -1.14
CA ASP A 121 6.03 3.02 -2.14
C ASP A 121 6.07 2.17 -3.42
N VAL A 122 7.25 1.74 -3.87
CA VAL A 122 7.40 0.77 -4.99
C VAL A 122 6.62 -0.51 -4.70
N ARG A 123 6.82 -1.14 -3.54
CA ARG A 123 6.14 -2.39 -3.21
C ARG A 123 4.63 -2.21 -3.04
N ALA A 124 4.19 -1.08 -2.48
CA ALA A 124 2.76 -0.77 -2.35
C ALA A 124 2.10 -0.63 -3.73
N GLN A 125 2.74 0.09 -4.66
CA GLN A 125 2.25 0.25 -6.02
C GLN A 125 2.25 -1.08 -6.77
N ARG A 126 3.30 -1.90 -6.67
CA ARG A 126 3.32 -3.22 -7.31
C ARG A 126 2.16 -4.12 -6.86
N ARG A 127 1.85 -4.13 -5.56
CA ARG A 127 0.70 -4.87 -5.03
C ARG A 127 -0.64 -4.29 -5.51
N ALA A 128 -0.72 -2.96 -5.69
CA ALA A 128 -1.89 -2.34 -6.29
C ALA A 128 -2.08 -2.77 -7.76
N VAL A 129 -1.00 -2.83 -8.54
CA VAL A 129 -1.04 -3.32 -9.92
C VAL A 129 -1.42 -4.80 -9.98
N GLU A 130 -0.84 -5.64 -9.12
CA GLU A 130 -1.23 -7.05 -8.99
C GLU A 130 -2.73 -7.20 -8.65
N TRP A 131 -3.22 -6.43 -7.69
CA TRP A 131 -4.63 -6.43 -7.31
C TRP A 131 -5.54 -5.99 -8.48
N LEU A 132 -5.17 -4.93 -9.21
CA LEU A 132 -5.90 -4.45 -10.39
C LEU A 132 -5.97 -5.53 -11.48
N ARG A 133 -4.88 -6.27 -11.69
CA ARG A 133 -4.84 -7.40 -12.62
C ARG A 133 -5.75 -8.53 -12.17
N ASP A 134 -5.73 -8.89 -10.89
CA ASP A 134 -6.59 -9.92 -10.32
C ASP A 134 -8.09 -9.57 -10.41
N GLN A 135 -8.43 -8.28 -10.36
CA GLN A 135 -9.79 -7.79 -10.63
C GLN A 135 -10.14 -7.73 -12.13
N GLY A 136 -9.20 -8.04 -13.04
CA GLY A 136 -9.39 -7.93 -14.48
C GLY A 136 -9.49 -6.48 -14.99
N LEU A 137 -9.00 -5.51 -14.21
CA LEU A 137 -9.07 -4.09 -14.56
C LEU A 137 -7.93 -3.69 -15.51
N ILE A 138 -6.80 -4.41 -15.49
CA ILE A 138 -5.65 -4.21 -16.38
C ILE A 138 -5.20 -5.54 -17.01
N GLU A 139 -4.41 -5.47 -18.10
CA GLU A 139 -3.83 -6.65 -18.78
C GLU A 139 -2.66 -7.24 -17.97
N ASP A 140 -2.44 -8.55 -18.07
CA ASP A 140 -1.30 -9.25 -17.44
C ASP A 140 0.04 -8.63 -17.87
N THR A 141 0.15 -8.26 -19.15
CA THR A 141 1.33 -7.60 -19.72
C THR A 141 1.64 -6.25 -19.06
N ALA A 142 0.62 -5.52 -18.61
CA ALA A 142 0.81 -4.24 -17.94
C ALA A 142 1.40 -4.41 -16.54
N GLU A 143 1.07 -5.51 -15.85
CA GLU A 143 1.66 -5.85 -14.55
C GLU A 143 3.13 -6.26 -14.69
N GLU A 144 3.44 -7.09 -15.68
CA GLU A 144 4.82 -7.51 -16.00
C GLU A 144 5.72 -6.32 -16.38
N GLU A 145 5.22 -5.42 -17.24
CA GLU A 145 5.92 -4.18 -17.62
C GLU A 145 6.14 -3.28 -16.40
N PHE A 146 5.11 -3.05 -15.58
CA PHE A 146 5.23 -2.22 -14.39
C PHE A 146 6.25 -2.77 -13.39
N SER A 147 6.21 -4.07 -13.12
CA SER A 147 7.17 -4.74 -12.24
C SER A 147 8.61 -4.67 -12.78
N THR A 148 8.79 -4.65 -14.09
CA THR A 148 10.11 -4.51 -14.74
C THR A 148 10.64 -3.08 -14.59
N ASP A 149 9.76 -2.07 -14.74
CA ASP A 149 10.12 -0.66 -14.64
C ASP A 149 10.29 -0.18 -13.18
N HIS A 150 9.67 -0.87 -12.23
CA HIS A 150 9.70 -0.56 -10.80
C HIS A 150 10.25 -1.76 -10.00
N PRO A 151 11.52 -2.14 -10.19
CA PRO A 151 12.12 -3.19 -9.39
C PRO A 151 12.26 -2.73 -7.93
N ASP A 152 12.45 -3.68 -7.02
CA ASP A 152 12.84 -3.33 -5.65
C ASP A 152 14.11 -2.48 -5.68
N PRO A 153 14.13 -1.31 -5.02
CA PRO A 153 15.28 -0.42 -5.05
C PRO A 153 16.46 -1.00 -4.28
N ASP A 154 17.67 -0.66 -4.72
CA ASP A 154 18.89 -0.96 -3.98
C ASP A 154 18.84 -0.27 -2.61
N LEU A 155 19.20 -1.05 -1.58
CA LEU A 155 19.28 -0.56 -0.20
C LEU A 155 20.71 -0.08 0.13
N PRO A 156 20.84 0.98 0.94
CA PRO A 156 22.13 1.59 1.26
C PRO A 156 23.03 0.73 2.15
#